data_AF-A0A6G1RKC7-F1
#
_entry.id   AF-A0A6G1RKC7-F1
#
_cell.length_a   1.000
_cell.length_b   1.000
_cell.length_c   1.000
_cell.angle_alpha   90.00
_cell.angle_beta   90.00
_cell.angle_gamma   90.00
#
_symmetry.space_group_name_H-M   'P 1'
#
loop_
_entity.id
_entity.type
_entity.pdbx_description
1 polymer ?
#
loop_
_entity_poly.entity_id
_entity_poly.type
_entity_poly.pdbx_seq_one_letter_code
_entity_poly.pdbx_strand_id
1 'polypeptide(L)'
;LKSELSGDFERLMVALMYSPFKYDAKELYDAMKGVGTSDDVIIEILASRTKAQIKEIIKAYKEEYGSDLEEDIKSETSGYFEQILVCLLQGERDNATLYVDTALALQDAETLFAAGEKIRGTDEIQFITILCTRSATHLLKVFEEYQKLAG
;
A
#
# COMPACT_ATOMS: atom_id res chain seq x y z
N LEU A 1 -23.10 20.23 12.50
CA LEU A 1 -23.13 18.86 11.92
C LEU A 1 -22.85 17.82 12.99
N LYS A 2 -21.66 17.78 13.60
CA LYS A 2 -21.39 16.86 14.72
C LYS A 2 -22.32 16.99 15.93
N SER A 3 -22.87 18.17 16.19
CA SER A 3 -23.87 18.39 17.26
C SER A 3 -25.29 17.93 16.90
N GLU A 4 -25.57 17.71 15.61
CA GLU A 4 -26.94 17.51 15.10
C GLU A 4 -27.18 16.09 14.58
N LEU A 5 -26.10 15.34 14.33
CA LEU A 5 -26.15 13.98 13.79
C LEU A 5 -25.58 13.01 14.84
N SER A 6 -25.85 11.72 14.69
CA SER A 6 -25.25 10.69 15.55
C SER A 6 -24.97 9.39 14.78
N GLY A 7 -24.10 8.56 15.34
CA GLY A 7 -23.79 7.22 14.84
C GLY A 7 -23.12 7.22 13.46
N ASP A 8 -23.36 6.16 12.69
CA ASP A 8 -22.73 5.95 11.37
C ASP A 8 -23.06 7.06 10.37
N PHE A 9 -24.27 7.63 10.47
CA PHE A 9 -24.68 8.72 9.60
C PHE A 9 -23.86 9.99 9.86
N GLU A 10 -23.60 10.33 11.13
CA GLU A 10 -22.70 11.44 11.47
C GLU A 10 -21.30 11.19 10.93
N ARG A 11 -20.74 9.99 11.17
CA ARG A 11 -19.39 9.63 10.71
C ARG A 11 -19.26 9.82 9.21
N LEU A 12 -20.24 9.33 8.44
CA LEU A 12 -20.26 9.48 6.98
C LEU A 12 -20.39 10.94 6.54
N MET A 13 -21.31 11.71 7.13
CA MET A 13 -21.50 13.11 6.75
C MET A 13 -20.27 13.95 7.05
N VAL A 14 -19.57 13.68 8.16
CA VAL A 14 -18.32 14.33 8.51
C VAL A 14 -17.20 13.91 7.57
N ALA A 15 -17.08 12.62 7.22
CA ALA A 15 -16.10 12.11 6.28
C ALA A 15 -16.19 12.83 4.91
N LEU A 16 -17.41 13.02 4.40
CA LEU A 16 -17.66 13.72 3.13
C LEU A 16 -17.25 15.20 3.11
N MET A 17 -16.99 15.80 4.27
CA MET A 17 -16.53 17.20 4.36
C MET A 17 -15.00 17.36 4.23
N TYR A 18 -14.24 16.26 4.36
CA TYR A 18 -12.80 16.29 4.16
C TYR A 18 -12.47 16.30 2.67
N SER A 19 -11.34 16.91 2.30
CA SER A 19 -10.74 16.57 1.01
C SER A 19 -10.31 15.10 1.03
N PRO A 20 -10.24 14.42 -0.13
CA PRO A 20 -9.87 13.00 -0.17
C PRO A 20 -8.57 12.69 0.59
N PHE A 21 -7.55 13.52 0.43
CA PHE A 21 -6.24 13.31 1.08
C PHE A 21 -6.24 13.58 2.58
N LYS A 22 -7.05 14.54 3.05
CA LYS A 22 -7.23 14.76 4.49
C LYS A 22 -8.02 13.63 5.14
N TYR A 23 -8.97 13.05 4.42
CA TYR A 23 -9.70 11.88 4.89
C TYR A 23 -8.78 10.66 5.01
N ASP A 24 -8.00 10.35 3.97
CA ASP A 24 -7.01 9.28 3.99
C ASP A 24 -5.99 9.47 5.13
N ALA A 25 -5.44 10.68 5.29
CA ALA A 25 -4.52 10.99 6.39
C ALA A 25 -5.16 10.76 7.76
N LYS A 26 -6.45 11.09 7.91
CA LYS A 26 -7.20 10.87 9.14
C LYS A 26 -7.41 9.39 9.44
N GLU A 27 -7.83 8.62 8.46
CA GLU A 27 -8.05 7.18 8.66
C GLU A 27 -6.72 6.47 8.96
N LEU A 28 -5.60 6.88 8.36
CA LEU A 28 -4.26 6.39 8.71
C LEU A 28 -3.88 6.75 10.15
N TYR A 29 -4.09 8.00 10.58
CA TYR A 29 -3.79 8.43 11.95
C TYR A 29 -4.62 7.66 12.98
N ASP A 30 -5.93 7.57 12.75
CA ASP A 30 -6.84 6.87 13.65
C ASP A 30 -6.51 5.37 13.71
N ALA A 31 -6.15 4.74 12.58
CA ALA A 31 -5.72 3.34 12.51
C ALA A 31 -4.46 3.07 13.33
N MET A 32 -3.55 4.04 13.46
CA MET A 32 -2.31 3.95 14.23
C MET A 32 -2.44 4.40 15.71
N LYS A 33 -3.57 4.99 16.12
CA LYS A 33 -3.79 5.45 17.52
C LYS A 33 -4.81 4.62 18.30
N GLY A 34 -5.55 3.72 17.65
CA GLY A 34 -6.54 2.85 18.27
C GLY A 34 -5.93 1.74 19.16
N VAL A 35 -6.77 1.11 20.00
CA VAL A 35 -6.38 -0.12 20.71
C VAL A 35 -6.41 -1.26 19.68
N GLY A 36 -5.24 -1.56 19.14
CA GLY A 36 -5.08 -2.44 17.99
C GLY A 36 -5.05 -1.63 16.70
N THR A 37 -3.99 -1.84 15.93
CA THR A 37 -3.85 -1.30 14.58
C THR A 37 -4.93 -1.93 13.70
N SER A 38 -5.75 -1.12 13.05
CA SER A 38 -6.63 -1.63 11.99
C SER A 38 -5.79 -1.80 10.73
N ASP A 39 -4.90 -2.80 10.71
CA ASP A 39 -3.95 -3.09 9.62
C ASP A 39 -4.65 -3.06 8.26
N ASP A 40 -5.90 -3.53 8.19
CA ASP A 40 -6.74 -3.49 6.99
C ASP A 40 -6.90 -2.09 6.38
N VAL A 41 -7.03 -1.04 7.20
CA VAL A 41 -7.17 0.35 6.73
C VAL A 41 -5.85 0.85 6.16
N ILE A 42 -4.73 0.53 6.83
CA ILE A 42 -3.40 0.92 6.36
C ILE A 42 -3.08 0.20 5.04
N ILE A 43 -3.38 -1.10 4.95
CA ILE A 43 -3.24 -1.91 3.74
C ILE A 43 -4.12 -1.34 2.63
N GLU A 44 -5.40 -1.10 2.89
CA GLU A 44 -6.35 -0.60 1.88
C GLU A 44 -5.85 0.71 1.26
N ILE A 45 -5.44 1.67 2.09
CA ILE A 45 -4.98 2.98 1.63
C ILE A 45 -3.63 2.83 0.89
N LEU A 46 -2.61 2.23 1.50
CA LEU A 46 -1.27 2.21 0.90
C LEU A 46 -1.16 1.28 -0.32
N ALA A 47 -1.94 0.21 -0.39
CA ALA A 47 -1.92 -0.70 -1.54
C ALA A 47 -2.73 -0.18 -2.74
N SER A 48 -3.67 0.75 -2.54
CA SER A 48 -4.58 1.23 -3.60
C SER A 48 -4.26 2.61 -4.15
N ARG A 49 -3.58 3.48 -3.37
CA ARG A 49 -3.31 4.86 -3.78
C ARG A 49 -2.13 4.94 -4.75
N THR A 50 -2.27 5.81 -5.75
CA THR A 50 -1.21 6.10 -6.71
C THR A 50 -0.07 6.92 -6.09
N LYS A 51 1.11 6.92 -6.70
CA LYS A 51 2.27 7.75 -6.29
C LYS A 51 1.90 9.22 -6.07
N ALA A 52 1.07 9.79 -6.94
CA ALA A 52 0.63 11.18 -6.81
C ALA A 52 -0.29 11.38 -5.60
N GLN A 53 -1.23 10.46 -5.36
CA GLN A 53 -2.12 10.53 -4.20
C GLN A 53 -1.35 10.33 -2.89
N ILE A 54 -0.42 9.38 -2.83
CA ILE A 54 0.43 9.14 -1.65
C ILE A 54 1.20 10.39 -1.24
N LYS A 55 1.76 11.14 -2.21
CA LYS A 55 2.44 12.42 -1.92
C LYS A 55 1.51 13.45 -1.27
N GLU A 56 0.28 13.57 -1.75
CA GLU A 56 -0.71 14.48 -1.16
C GLU A 56 -1.17 14.01 0.22
N ILE A 57 -1.27 12.70 0.45
CA ILE A 57 -1.60 12.11 1.76
C ILE A 57 -0.49 12.40 2.77
N ILE A 58 0.79 12.18 2.42
CA ILE A 58 1.93 12.48 3.30
C ILE A 58 1.93 13.97 3.69
N LYS A 59 1.69 14.85 2.72
CA LYS A 59 1.58 16.29 2.97
C LYS A 59 0.43 16.62 3.92
N ALA A 60 -0.77 16.10 3.65
CA ALA A 60 -1.95 16.32 4.49
C ALA A 60 -1.74 15.79 5.91
N TYR A 61 -1.12 14.61 6.05
CA TYR A 61 -0.80 14.01 7.34
C TYR A 61 0.14 14.89 8.15
N LYS A 62 1.20 15.41 7.52
CA LYS A 62 2.15 16.32 8.18
C LYS A 62 1.47 17.63 8.60
N GLU A 63 0.60 18.18 7.76
CA GLU A 63 -0.14 19.43 8.03
C GLU A 63 -1.15 19.28 9.18
N GLU A 64 -1.89 18.17 9.23
CA GLU A 64 -2.95 17.95 10.24
C GLU A 64 -2.41 17.45 11.59
N TYR A 65 -1.36 16.63 11.60
CA TYR A 65 -0.88 15.95 12.81
C TYR A 65 0.51 16.38 13.27
N GLY A 66 1.27 17.09 12.43
CA GLY A 66 2.64 17.49 12.74
C GLY A 66 3.65 16.33 12.80
N SER A 67 3.20 15.08 12.64
CA SER A 67 4.04 13.87 12.65
C SER A 67 4.47 13.45 11.24
N ASP A 68 5.53 12.65 11.16
CA ASP A 68 5.95 12.00 9.92
C ASP A 68 5.23 10.65 9.76
N LEU A 69 4.58 10.46 8.62
CA LEU A 69 3.77 9.26 8.36
C LEU A 69 4.61 7.99 8.27
N GLU A 70 5.84 8.07 7.75
CA GLU A 70 6.73 6.91 7.67
C GLU A 70 7.23 6.53 9.06
N GLU A 71 7.59 7.50 9.89
CA GLU A 71 7.99 7.27 11.29
C GLU A 71 6.84 6.65 12.10
N ASP A 72 5.61 7.15 11.97
CA ASP A 72 4.45 6.60 12.67
C ASP A 72 4.14 5.15 12.22
N ILE A 73 4.26 4.84 10.92
CA ILE A 73 4.10 3.45 10.44
C ILE A 73 5.17 2.54 11.05
N LYS A 74 6.42 2.99 11.09
CA LYS A 74 7.55 2.24 11.66
C LYS A 74 7.43 2.06 13.17
N SER A 75 6.76 2.96 13.89
CA SER A 75 6.54 2.78 15.32
C SER A 75 5.43 1.80 15.65
N GLU A 76 4.45 1.64 14.76
CA GLU A 76 3.26 0.79 14.98
C GLU A 76 3.33 -0.57 14.28
N THR A 77 4.30 -0.80 13.41
CA THR A 77 4.45 -2.06 12.66
C THR A 77 5.85 -2.65 12.81
N SER A 78 6.05 -3.90 12.37
CA SER A 78 7.38 -4.53 12.41
C SER A 78 7.54 -5.61 11.33
N GLY A 79 8.79 -6.06 11.12
CA GLY A 79 9.11 -7.18 10.24
C GLY A 79 8.82 -6.88 8.77
N TYR A 80 8.45 -7.92 8.01
CA TYR A 80 8.15 -7.77 6.58
C TYR A 80 6.90 -6.93 6.30
N PHE A 81 5.97 -6.88 7.26
CA PHE A 81 4.77 -6.05 7.13
C PHE A 81 5.15 -4.56 7.09
N GLU A 82 5.95 -4.09 8.05
CA GLU A 82 6.50 -2.72 8.05
C GLU A 82 7.21 -2.40 6.73
N GLN A 83 8.07 -3.32 6.26
CA GLN A 83 8.86 -3.11 5.04
C GLN A 83 7.97 -2.91 3.79
N ILE A 84 6.88 -3.67 3.66
CA ILE A 84 5.92 -3.51 2.55
C ILE A 84 5.24 -2.16 2.64
N LEU A 85 4.73 -1.78 3.81
CA LEU A 85 4.01 -0.52 3.99
C LEU A 85 4.91 0.68 3.68
N VAL A 86 6.15 0.66 4.16
CA VAL A 86 7.14 1.70 3.87
C VAL A 86 7.46 1.74 2.37
N CYS A 87 7.61 0.60 1.71
CA CYS A 87 7.88 0.55 0.28
C CYS A 87 6.72 1.13 -0.56
N LEU A 88 5.48 0.82 -0.17
CA LEU A 88 4.28 1.39 -0.80
C LEU A 88 4.17 2.90 -0.54
N LEU A 89 4.49 3.36 0.68
CA LEU A 89 4.46 4.78 1.05
C LEU A 89 5.50 5.61 0.30
N GLN A 90 6.70 5.07 0.07
CA GLN A 90 7.74 5.76 -0.70
C GLN A 90 7.30 5.99 -2.17
N GLY A 91 6.35 5.18 -2.67
CA GLY A 91 5.74 5.39 -3.96
C GLY A 91 6.74 5.25 -5.11
N GLU A 92 7.78 4.43 -4.96
CA GLU A 92 8.79 4.18 -5.99
C GLU A 92 8.36 3.15 -7.04
N ARG A 93 7.06 2.80 -7.06
CA ARG A 93 6.47 1.98 -8.10
C ARG A 93 6.58 2.66 -9.47
N ASP A 94 7.03 1.90 -10.46
CA ASP A 94 7.07 2.34 -11.86
C ASP A 94 5.67 2.76 -12.33
N ASN A 95 5.62 3.84 -13.10
CA ASN A 95 4.37 4.29 -13.72
C ASN A 95 3.88 3.24 -14.72
N ALA A 96 2.56 3.11 -14.85
CA ALA A 96 1.97 2.25 -15.86
C ALA A 96 2.37 2.70 -17.27
N THR A 97 2.85 1.76 -18.08
CA THR A 97 3.26 1.97 -19.48
C THR A 97 2.46 1.08 -20.42
N LEU A 98 2.28 1.55 -21.67
CA LEU A 98 1.67 0.76 -22.75
C LEU A 98 2.56 -0.39 -23.23
N TYR A 99 3.87 -0.21 -23.13
CA TYR A 99 4.85 -1.24 -23.45
C TYR A 99 5.15 -2.06 -22.19
N VAL A 100 5.11 -3.39 -22.32
CA VAL A 100 5.50 -4.34 -21.28
C VAL A 100 6.66 -5.17 -21.80
N ASP A 101 7.76 -5.19 -21.06
CA ASP A 101 8.89 -6.08 -21.35
C ASP A 101 8.52 -7.51 -20.93
N THR A 102 8.06 -8.29 -21.91
CA THR A 102 7.63 -9.67 -21.69
C THR A 102 8.76 -10.59 -21.20
N ALA A 103 10.02 -10.31 -21.56
CA ALA A 103 11.14 -11.12 -21.12
C ALA A 103 11.44 -10.87 -19.64
N LEU A 104 11.42 -9.59 -19.23
CA LEU A 104 11.51 -9.23 -17.82
C LEU A 104 10.32 -9.76 -17.01
N ALA A 105 9.11 -9.73 -17.56
CA ALA A 105 7.93 -10.25 -16.87
C ALA A 105 8.03 -11.76 -16.61
N LEU A 106 8.53 -12.53 -17.58
CA LEU A 106 8.82 -13.95 -17.40
C LEU A 106 9.90 -14.16 -16.32
N GLN A 107 10.99 -13.38 -16.37
CA GLN A 107 12.06 -13.46 -15.38
C GLN A 107 11.56 -13.15 -13.95
N ASP A 108 10.77 -12.09 -13.78
CA ASP A 108 10.18 -11.74 -12.49
C ASP A 108 9.22 -12.85 -12.01
N ALA A 109 8.45 -13.48 -12.91
CA ALA A 109 7.59 -14.61 -12.57
C ALA A 109 8.38 -15.84 -12.11
N GLU A 110 9.46 -16.20 -12.81
CA GLU A 110 10.37 -17.27 -12.41
C GLU A 110 11.04 -16.97 -11.07
N THR A 111 11.38 -15.70 -10.83
CA THR A 111 11.95 -15.23 -9.56
C THR A 111 10.96 -15.41 -8.41
N LEU A 112 9.71 -14.96 -8.57
CA LEU A 112 8.66 -15.17 -7.56
C LEU A 112 8.37 -16.65 -7.33
N PHE A 113 8.34 -17.44 -8.40
CA PHE A 113 8.10 -18.89 -8.30
C PHE A 113 9.23 -19.58 -7.53
N ALA A 114 10.48 -19.22 -7.79
CA ALA A 114 11.62 -19.73 -7.04
C ALA A 114 11.66 -19.26 -5.59
N ALA A 115 11.23 -18.01 -5.33
CA ALA A 115 11.17 -17.39 -4.01
C ALA A 115 10.07 -17.96 -3.10
N GLY A 116 9.08 -18.67 -3.65
CA GLY A 116 8.00 -19.31 -2.88
C GLY A 116 7.97 -20.82 -3.09
N GLU A 117 7.46 -21.25 -4.24
CA GLU A 117 7.09 -22.65 -4.53
C GLU A 117 8.28 -23.62 -4.56
N LYS A 118 9.51 -23.14 -4.82
CA LYS A 118 10.71 -23.99 -4.86
C LYS A 118 11.42 -24.15 -3.52
N ILE A 119 10.97 -23.49 -2.46
CA ILE A 119 11.63 -23.52 -1.15
C ILE A 119 10.63 -23.85 -0.03
N ARG A 120 11.15 -24.33 1.10
CA ARG A 120 10.35 -24.45 2.32
C ARG A 120 10.39 -23.12 3.07
N GLY A 121 9.33 -22.33 2.93
CA GLY A 121 9.25 -20.96 3.45
C GLY A 121 8.98 -19.98 2.31
N THR A 122 9.39 -18.73 2.46
CA THR A 122 9.27 -17.71 1.42
C THR A 122 10.48 -16.80 1.51
N ASP A 123 10.96 -16.30 0.37
CA ASP A 123 11.90 -15.19 0.31
C ASP A 123 11.07 -13.91 0.19
N GLU A 124 10.66 -13.36 1.34
CA GLU A 124 9.78 -12.21 1.39
C GLU A 124 10.42 -10.99 0.69
N ILE A 125 11.75 -10.84 0.76
CA ILE A 125 12.45 -9.71 0.13
C ILE A 125 12.24 -9.69 -1.39
N GLN A 126 12.28 -10.85 -2.06
CA GLN A 126 12.01 -10.93 -3.49
C GLN A 126 10.56 -10.54 -3.83
N PHE A 127 9.61 -10.99 -3.02
CA PHE A 127 8.20 -10.59 -3.16
C PHE A 127 8.02 -9.09 -2.98
N ILE A 128 8.57 -8.51 -1.91
CA ILE A 128 8.50 -7.07 -1.63
C ILE A 128 9.10 -6.28 -2.78
N THR A 129 10.30 -6.67 -3.23
CA THR A 129 11.03 -5.98 -4.30
C THR A 129 10.22 -5.95 -5.59
N ILE A 130 9.72 -7.10 -6.06
CA ILE A 130 9.00 -7.17 -7.34
C ILE A 130 7.63 -6.50 -7.21
N LEU A 131 6.84 -6.84 -6.18
CA LEU A 131 5.45 -6.40 -6.06
C LEU A 131 5.30 -4.91 -5.72
N CYS A 132 6.30 -4.29 -5.09
CA CYS A 132 6.23 -2.88 -4.70
C CYS A 132 6.88 -1.93 -5.73
N THR A 133 7.81 -2.42 -6.56
CA THR A 133 8.54 -1.55 -7.51
C THR A 133 8.01 -1.63 -8.94
N ARG A 134 7.50 -2.78 -9.40
CA ARG A 134 7.03 -2.93 -10.78
C ARG A 134 5.69 -2.24 -11.01
N SER A 135 5.51 -1.72 -12.22
CA SER A 135 4.27 -1.08 -12.64
C SER A 135 3.11 -2.07 -12.64
N ALA A 136 1.89 -1.56 -12.48
CA ALA A 136 0.69 -2.42 -12.48
C ALA A 136 0.54 -3.19 -13.80
N THR A 137 0.84 -2.57 -14.94
CA THR A 137 0.75 -3.23 -16.25
C THR A 137 1.79 -4.33 -16.41
N HIS A 138 3.00 -4.14 -15.87
CA HIS A 138 4.03 -5.19 -15.83
C HIS A 138 3.63 -6.34 -14.91
N LEU A 139 3.15 -6.05 -13.69
CA LEU A 139 2.77 -7.08 -12.73
C LEU A 139 1.61 -7.97 -13.20
N LEU A 140 0.64 -7.41 -13.92
CA LEU A 140 -0.40 -8.23 -14.55
C LEU A 140 0.21 -9.29 -15.48
N LYS A 141 1.23 -8.90 -16.26
CA LYS A 141 1.93 -9.84 -17.13
C LYS A 141 2.76 -10.86 -16.34
N VAL A 142 3.42 -10.42 -15.26
CA VAL A 142 4.13 -11.32 -14.34
C VAL A 142 3.18 -12.38 -13.79
N PHE A 143 1.96 -12.00 -13.39
CA PHE A 143 0.97 -12.93 -12.85
C PHE A 143 0.46 -13.93 -13.88
N GLU A 144 0.27 -13.51 -15.14
CA GLU A 144 -0.04 -14.42 -16.24
C GLU A 144 1.07 -15.45 -16.47
N GLU A 145 2.34 -15.03 -16.46
CA GLU A 145 3.47 -15.96 -16.63
C GLU A 145 3.65 -16.85 -15.40
N TYR A 146 3.46 -16.32 -14.19
CA TYR A 146 3.52 -17.07 -12.95
C TYR A 146 2.48 -18.19 -12.92
N GLN A 147 1.25 -17.90 -13.34
CA GLN A 147 0.19 -18.92 -13.41
C GLN A 147 0.59 -20.10 -14.29
N LYS A 148 1.27 -19.86 -15.42
CA LYS A 148 1.75 -20.95 -16.29
C LYS A 148 2.85 -21.79 -15.63
N LEU A 149 3.65 -21.19 -14.74
CA LEU A 149 4.71 -21.89 -14.01
C LEU A 149 4.15 -22.73 -12.86
N ALA A 150 3.16 -22.19 -12.14
CA ALA A 150 2.61 -22.81 -10.93
C ALA A 150 1.63 -23.95 -11.20
N GLY A 151 1.00 -23.98 -12.38
CA GLY A 151 0.01 -24.99 -12.78
C GLY A 151 -1.40 -24.57 -12.45
#